data_AF-T1CI11-F1
#
_entry.id   AF-T1CI11-F1
#
_cell.length_a   1.000
_cell.length_b   1.000
_cell.length_c   1.000
_cell.angle_alpha   90.00
_cell.angle_beta   90.00
_cell.angle_gamma   90.00
#
_symmetry.space_group_name_H-M   'P 1'
#
loop_
_entity.id
_entity.type
_entity.pdbx_description
1 polymer ?
#
loop_
_entity_poly.entity_id
_entity_poly.type
_entity_poly.pdbx_seq_one_letter_code
_entity_poly.pdbx_strand_id
1 'polypeptide(L)'
;MGTVDIESTQRDRSGLQAAEESYAAALKRAPLSANTRRAYAGRVAGFLAWLAGADTDGAESLADPHARDFAVRDYKAHLKAARHAPASVNAALAAVDHFYDQLGLGPAKARREALPQAAPRALEPADQRL
;
A
#
# COMPACT_ATOMS: atom_id res chain seq x y z
N MET A 1 -8.58 -15.86 27.00
CA MET A 1 -8.31 -14.41 26.90
C MET A 1 -6.80 -14.26 26.95
N GLY A 2 -6.13 -14.40 25.80
CA GLY A 2 -4.67 -14.39 25.75
C GLY A 2 -4.15 -12.96 25.91
N THR A 3 -3.30 -12.74 26.90
CA THR A 3 -2.47 -11.53 27.00
C THR A 3 -1.60 -11.47 25.76
N VAL A 4 -1.89 -10.55 24.84
CA VAL A 4 -0.97 -10.20 23.77
C VAL A 4 0.30 -9.67 24.43
N ASP A 5 1.44 -10.30 24.19
CA ASP A 5 2.72 -9.90 24.76
C ASP A 5 3.08 -8.49 24.29
N ILE A 6 3.06 -7.53 25.21
CA ILE A 6 3.29 -6.10 24.95
C ILE A 6 4.64 -5.86 24.27
N GLU A 7 5.66 -6.66 24.62
CA GLU A 7 7.00 -6.58 24.05
C GLU A 7 7.04 -6.98 22.57
N SER A 8 6.32 -8.05 22.19
CA SER A 8 6.21 -8.51 20.81
C SER A 8 5.51 -7.45 19.95
N THR A 9 4.38 -6.92 20.44
CA THR A 9 3.66 -5.82 19.76
C THR A 9 4.53 -4.57 19.58
N GLN A 10 5.37 -4.23 20.56
CA GLN A 10 6.26 -3.08 20.45
C GLN A 10 7.40 -3.31 19.44
N ARG A 11 7.95 -4.54 19.39
CA ARG A 11 8.96 -4.93 18.40
C ARG A 11 8.39 -4.84 16.98
N ASP A 12 7.16 -5.33 16.78
CA ASP A 12 6.49 -5.28 15.48
C ASP A 12 6.26 -3.84 15.02
N ARG A 13 5.74 -2.98 15.89
CA ARG A 13 5.55 -1.55 15.57
C ARG A 13 6.86 -0.86 15.22
N SER A 14 7.94 -1.17 15.92
CA SER A 14 9.27 -0.60 15.65
C SER A 14 9.78 -1.03 14.27
N GLY A 15 9.54 -2.29 13.88
CA GLY A 15 9.87 -2.80 12.55
C GLY A 15 9.08 -2.11 11.44
N LEU A 16 7.77 -1.90 11.64
CA LEU A 16 6.91 -1.19 10.69
C LEU A 16 7.34 0.27 10.50
N GLN A 17 7.71 0.96 11.60
CA GLN A 17 8.22 2.34 11.54
C GLN A 17 9.56 2.43 10.79
N ALA A 18 10.49 1.52 11.07
CA ALA A 18 11.78 1.48 10.37
C ALA A 18 11.60 1.25 8.87
N ALA A 19 10.62 0.41 8.48
CA ALA A 19 10.28 0.18 7.08
C ALA A 19 9.68 1.43 6.41
N GLU A 20 8.81 2.16 7.12
CA GLU A 20 8.24 3.43 6.64
C GLU A 20 9.33 4.47 6.37
N GLU A 21 10.23 4.68 7.33
CA GLU A 21 11.32 5.64 7.23
C GLU A 21 12.29 5.29 6.09
N SER A 22 12.64 4.01 5.98
CA SER A 22 13.49 3.49 4.90
C SER A 22 12.86 3.74 3.54
N TYR A 23 11.55 3.49 3.41
CA TYR A 23 10.82 3.74 2.17
C TYR A 23 10.71 5.24 1.84
N ALA A 24 10.45 6.09 2.84
CA ALA A 24 10.45 7.54 2.66
C ALA A 24 11.82 8.06 2.16
N ALA A 25 12.92 7.50 2.68
CA ALA A 25 14.27 7.80 2.23
C ALA A 25 14.55 7.29 0.80
N ALA A 26 14.05 6.10 0.44
CA ALA A 26 14.12 5.57 -0.92
C ALA A 26 13.35 6.46 -1.92
N LEU A 27 12.12 6.86 -1.58
CA LEU A 27 11.31 7.73 -2.42
C LEU A 27 12.01 9.04 -2.75
N LYS A 28 12.73 9.67 -1.81
CA LYS A 28 13.49 10.91 -2.07
C LYS A 28 14.50 10.78 -3.21
N ARG A 29 15.03 9.58 -3.44
CA ARG A 29 16.03 9.25 -4.48
C ARG A 29 15.40 8.70 -5.76
N ALA A 30 14.12 8.31 -5.72
CA ALA A 30 13.44 7.71 -6.86
C ALA A 30 13.19 8.74 -7.97
N PRO A 31 13.32 8.36 -9.26
CA PRO A 31 13.05 9.21 -10.41
C PRO A 31 11.54 9.38 -10.67
N LEU A 32 10.81 9.81 -9.63
CA LEU A 32 9.37 10.02 -9.63
C LEU A 32 9.05 11.50 -9.48
N SER A 33 7.84 11.92 -9.85
CA SER A 33 7.37 13.28 -9.56
C SER A 33 7.20 13.48 -8.04
N ALA A 34 7.31 14.72 -7.56
CA ALA A 34 7.06 15.05 -6.15
C ALA A 34 5.64 14.63 -5.71
N ASN A 35 4.65 14.78 -6.60
CA ASN A 35 3.27 14.37 -6.32
C ASN A 35 3.16 12.84 -6.18
N THR A 36 3.82 12.07 -7.05
CA THR A 36 3.84 10.60 -6.98
C THR A 36 4.49 10.14 -5.68
N ARG A 37 5.63 10.72 -5.29
CA ARG A 37 6.31 10.40 -4.02
C ARG A 37 5.40 10.62 -2.82
N ARG A 38 4.76 11.80 -2.73
CA ARG A 38 3.82 12.09 -1.64
C ARG A 38 2.66 11.09 -1.60
N ALA A 39 2.10 10.79 -2.77
CA ALA A 39 0.96 9.89 -2.88
C ALA A 39 1.33 8.43 -2.57
N TYR A 40 2.56 8.00 -2.85
CA TYR A 40 3.04 6.67 -2.49
C TYR A 40 3.36 6.57 -1.01
N ALA A 41 4.04 7.57 -0.44
CA ALA A 41 4.31 7.63 1.00
C ALA A 41 3.02 7.52 1.83
N GLY A 42 2.00 8.33 1.51
CA GLY A 42 0.73 8.30 2.25
C GLY A 42 -0.02 6.96 2.14
N ARG A 43 0.04 6.29 0.98
CA ARG A 43 -0.61 4.98 0.79
C ARG A 43 0.10 3.86 1.55
N VAL A 44 1.43 3.89 1.58
CA VAL A 44 2.24 2.92 2.34
C VAL A 44 2.11 3.17 3.83
N ALA A 45 2.11 4.42 4.28
CA ALA A 45 1.81 4.76 5.68
C ALA A 45 0.44 4.21 6.11
N GLY A 46 -0.60 4.34 5.27
CA GLY A 46 -1.91 3.75 5.54
C GLY A 46 -1.90 2.22 5.63
N PHE A 47 -1.12 1.54 4.79
CA PHE A 47 -0.94 0.09 4.85
C PHE A 47 -0.20 -0.35 6.13
N LEU A 48 0.89 0.31 6.49
CA LEU A 48 1.67 -0.01 7.68
C LEU A 48 0.89 0.30 8.97
N ALA A 49 0.11 1.38 8.99
CA ALA A 49 -0.80 1.69 10.09
C ALA A 49 -1.89 0.63 10.24
N TRP A 50 -2.41 0.10 9.13
CA TRP A 50 -3.35 -1.01 9.15
C TRP A 50 -2.70 -2.30 9.69
N LEU A 51 -1.48 -2.64 9.24
CA LEU A 51 -0.73 -3.80 9.77
C LEU A 51 -0.50 -3.69 11.29
N ALA A 52 -0.18 -2.49 11.79
CA ALA A 52 0.06 -2.26 13.21
C ALA A 52 -1.20 -2.47 14.09
N GLY A 53 -2.38 -2.39 13.50
CA GLY A 53 -3.67 -2.59 14.20
C GLY A 53 -4.37 -3.90 13.84
N ALA A 54 -3.88 -4.64 12.86
CA ALA A 54 -4.41 -5.94 12.47
C ALA A 54 -3.80 -7.03 13.38
N ASP A 55 -4.59 -8.06 13.69
CA ASP A 55 -4.11 -9.28 14.36
C ASP A 55 -3.35 -10.16 13.36
N THR A 56 -2.25 -9.60 12.85
CA THR A 56 -1.39 -10.18 11.83
C THR A 56 0.05 -9.95 12.23
N ASP A 57 0.93 -10.93 12.01
CA ASP A 57 2.36 -10.81 12.22
C ASP A 57 2.97 -9.80 11.22
N GLY A 58 2.87 -8.52 11.55
CA GLY A 58 3.25 -7.41 10.68
C GLY A 58 4.73 -7.49 10.27
N ALA A 59 5.61 -7.91 11.19
CA ALA A 59 7.02 -8.10 10.91
C ALA A 59 7.27 -9.24 9.90
N GLU A 60 6.51 -10.35 9.99
CA GLU A 60 6.64 -11.47 9.05
C GLU A 60 6.21 -11.05 7.63
N SER A 61 5.15 -10.24 7.51
CA SER A 61 4.68 -9.73 6.22
C SER A 61 5.70 -8.85 5.48
N LEU A 62 6.66 -8.27 6.19
CA LEU A 62 7.75 -7.46 5.62
C LEU A 62 8.97 -8.28 5.18
N ALA A 63 9.05 -9.55 5.53
CA ALA A 63 10.22 -10.40 5.31
C ALA A 63 9.91 -11.67 4.50
N ASP A 64 8.68 -12.18 4.55
CA ASP A 64 8.28 -13.41 3.89
C ASP A 64 7.31 -13.15 2.70
N PRO A 65 7.63 -13.63 1.48
CA PRO A 65 6.77 -13.44 0.31
C PRO A 65 5.36 -14.02 0.44
N HIS A 66 5.17 -15.10 1.21
CA HIS A 66 3.86 -15.70 1.42
C HIS A 66 3.04 -14.85 2.39
N ALA A 67 3.59 -14.48 3.55
CA ALA A 67 2.96 -13.55 4.50
C ALA A 67 2.63 -12.20 3.84
N ARG A 68 3.51 -11.69 2.97
CA ARG A 68 3.25 -10.52 2.12
C ARG A 68 1.97 -10.69 1.29
N ASP A 69 1.83 -11.80 0.57
CA ASP A 69 0.67 -12.05 -0.30
C ASP A 69 -0.63 -12.10 0.51
N PHE A 70 -0.61 -12.68 1.71
CA PHE A 70 -1.75 -12.67 2.64
C PHE A 70 -2.08 -11.26 3.14
N ALA A 71 -1.08 -10.51 3.60
CA ALA A 71 -1.25 -9.15 4.08
C ALA A 71 -1.86 -8.23 3.00
N VAL A 72 -1.39 -8.33 1.75
CA VAL A 72 -1.94 -7.51 0.66
C VAL A 72 -3.37 -7.92 0.28
N ARG A 73 -3.68 -9.22 0.33
CA ARG A 73 -5.04 -9.74 0.12
C ARG A 73 -6.01 -9.21 1.17
N ASP A 74 -5.62 -9.23 2.44
CA ASP A 74 -6.47 -8.79 3.55
C ASP A 74 -6.57 -7.26 3.62
N TYR A 75 -5.50 -6.53 3.31
CA TYR A 75 -5.56 -5.08 3.18
C TYR A 75 -6.51 -4.65 2.06
N LYS A 76 -6.48 -5.34 0.92
CA LYS A 76 -7.45 -5.13 -0.16
C LYS A 76 -8.88 -5.34 0.33
N ALA A 77 -9.13 -6.41 1.08
CA ALA A 77 -10.45 -6.69 1.64
C ALA A 77 -10.88 -5.59 2.62
N HIS A 78 -9.98 -5.11 3.48
CA HIS A 78 -10.20 -3.98 4.38
C HIS A 78 -10.59 -2.70 3.62
N LEU A 79 -9.84 -2.31 2.58
CA LEU A 79 -10.17 -1.12 1.78
C LEU A 79 -11.54 -1.24 1.10
N LYS A 80 -11.93 -2.44 0.66
CA LYS A 80 -13.25 -2.68 0.08
C LYS A 80 -14.36 -2.60 1.13
N ALA A 81 -14.14 -3.15 2.32
CA ALA A 81 -15.08 -3.04 3.44
C ALA A 81 -15.29 -1.58 3.84
N ALA A 82 -14.23 -0.76 3.82
CA ALA A 82 -14.26 0.68 4.03
C ALA A 82 -14.79 1.49 2.82
N ARG A 83 -15.32 0.83 1.78
CA ARG A 83 -15.97 1.44 0.61
C ARG A 83 -15.07 2.39 -0.20
N HIS A 84 -13.76 2.17 -0.22
CA HIS A 84 -12.89 2.88 -1.14
C HIS A 84 -13.27 2.60 -2.60
N ALA A 85 -13.20 3.63 -3.45
CA ALA A 85 -13.43 3.47 -4.88
C ALA A 85 -12.40 2.51 -5.52
N PRO A 86 -12.76 1.72 -6.55
CA PRO A 86 -11.84 0.75 -7.18
C PRO A 86 -10.50 1.35 -7.64
N ALA A 87 -10.51 2.58 -8.18
CA ALA A 87 -9.30 3.29 -8.56
C ALA A 87 -8.39 3.61 -7.37
N SER A 88 -8.98 3.94 -6.22
CA SER A 88 -8.23 4.19 -4.98
C SER A 88 -7.63 2.90 -4.43
N VAL A 89 -8.37 1.78 -4.47
CA VAL A 89 -7.86 0.46 -4.09
C VAL A 89 -6.66 0.08 -4.96
N ASN A 90 -6.79 0.18 -6.29
CA ASN A 90 -5.69 -0.14 -7.20
C ASN A 90 -4.48 0.79 -7.01
N ALA A 91 -4.69 2.07 -6.75
CA ALA A 91 -3.60 2.99 -6.48
C ALA A 91 -2.87 2.66 -5.15
N ALA A 92 -3.62 2.26 -4.11
CA ALA A 92 -3.04 1.75 -2.86
C ALA A 92 -2.19 0.51 -3.11
N LEU A 93 -2.75 -0.50 -3.80
CA LEU A 93 -2.03 -1.73 -4.15
C LEU A 93 -0.81 -1.48 -5.04
N ALA A 94 -0.80 -0.44 -5.88
CA ALA A 94 0.35 -0.09 -6.71
C ALA A 94 1.49 0.49 -5.87
N ALA A 95 1.17 1.35 -4.91
CA ALA A 95 2.16 1.88 -3.98
C ALA A 95 2.72 0.79 -3.06
N VAL A 96 1.89 -0.18 -2.65
CA VAL A 96 2.30 -1.32 -1.82
C VAL A 96 3.22 -2.28 -2.59
N ASP A 97 2.93 -2.58 -3.86
CA ASP A 97 3.84 -3.39 -4.69
C ASP A 97 5.20 -2.71 -4.87
N HIS A 98 5.21 -1.41 -5.18
CA HIS A 98 6.46 -0.64 -5.27
C HIS A 98 7.25 -0.65 -3.95
N PHE A 99 6.57 -0.62 -2.81
CA PHE A 99 7.20 -0.75 -1.51
C PHE A 99 7.86 -2.13 -1.33
N TYR A 100 7.16 -3.22 -1.67
CA TYR A 100 7.75 -4.56 -1.58
C TYR A 100 8.86 -4.82 -2.60
N ASP A 101 8.85 -4.16 -3.76
CA ASP A 101 10.00 -4.12 -4.67
C ASP A 101 11.23 -3.48 -4.02
N GLN A 102 11.05 -2.38 -3.28
CA GLN A 102 12.14 -1.75 -2.52
C GLN A 102 12.67 -2.61 -1.37
N LEU A 103 11.82 -3.49 -0.81
CA LEU A 103 12.23 -4.48 0.18
C LEU A 103 12.90 -5.73 -0.44
N GLY A 104 12.94 -5.84 -1.77
CA GLY A 104 13.50 -7.01 -2.46
C GLY A 104 12.60 -8.25 -2.47
N LEU A 105 11.35 -8.14 -2.00
CA LEU A 105 10.39 -9.23 -2.02
C LEU A 105 9.67 -9.34 -3.38
N GLY A 106 9.63 -8.25 -4.15
CA GLY A 106 8.89 -8.16 -5.40
C GLY A 106 7.40 -7.81 -5.19
N PRO A 107 6.60 -7.71 -6.25
CA PRO A 107 5.19 -7.35 -6.14
C PRO A 107 4.35 -8.50 -5.56
N ALA A 108 3.26 -8.16 -4.87
CA ALA A 108 2.35 -9.15 -4.31
C ALA A 108 1.45 -9.77 -5.40
N LYS A 109 1.03 -11.03 -5.21
CA LYS A 109 0.16 -11.75 -6.18
C LYS A 109 -1.32 -11.32 -6.14
N ALA A 110 -1.64 -10.18 -5.52
CA ALA A 110 -3.01 -9.74 -5.33
C ALA A 110 -3.65 -9.21 -6.64
N ARG A 111 -4.76 -9.83 -7.06
CA ARG A 111 -5.51 -9.40 -8.26
C ARG A 111 -6.02 -7.97 -8.10
N ARG A 112 -5.82 -7.12 -9.12
CA ARG A 112 -6.36 -5.74 -9.17
C ARG A 112 -7.87 -5.72 -9.33
N GLU A 113 -8.52 -4.69 -8.79
CA GLU A 113 -9.96 -4.49 -8.98
C GLU A 113 -10.25 -4.05 -10.42
N ALA A 114 -11.34 -4.58 -10.99
CA ALA A 114 -11.84 -4.07 -12.25
C ALA A 114 -12.33 -2.63 -12.04
N LEU A 115 -11.81 -1.70 -12.84
CA LEU A 115 -12.42 -0.38 -12.93
C LEU A 115 -13.74 -0.54 -13.70
N PRO A 116 -14.84 0.05 -13.24
CA PRO A 116 -16.01 0.18 -14.10
C PRO A 116 -15.53 0.86 -15.37
N GLN A 117 -15.83 0.26 -16.52
CA GLN A 117 -15.53 0.86 -17.81
C GLN A 117 -16.34 2.15 -17.90
N ALA A 118 -15.75 3.27 -17.49
CA ALA A 118 -16.24 4.55 -17.92
C ALA A 118 -16.09 4.52 -19.44
N ALA A 119 -17.21 4.46 -20.16
CA ALA A 119 -17.21 4.76 -21.58
C ALA A 119 -16.39 6.05 -21.76
N PRO A 120 -15.45 6.10 -22.73
CA PRO A 120 -14.66 7.29 -22.93
C PRO A 120 -15.62 8.46 -23.04
N ARG A 121 -15.57 9.39 -22.08
CA ARG A 121 -16.24 10.66 -22.25
C ARG A 121 -15.55 11.27 -23.46
N ALA A 122 -16.26 11.32 -24.58
CA ALA A 122 -15.78 12.01 -25.76
C ALA A 122 -15.25 13.37 -25.29
N LEU A 123 -14.03 13.70 -25.71
CA LEU A 123 -13.51 15.04 -25.51
C LEU A 123 -14.46 15.96 -26.26
N GLU A 124 -15.31 16.69 -25.54
CA GLU A 124 -16.05 17.80 -26.13
C GLU A 124 -15.00 18.77 -26.70
N PRO A 125 -15.08 19.15 -27.98
CA PRO A 125 -14.11 20.04 -28.60
C PRO A 125 -14.31 21.46 -28.09
N ALA A 126 -13.70 21.77 -26.94
CA ALA A 126 -13.60 23.11 -26.41
C ALA A 126 -12.28 23.25 -25.65
N ASP A 127 -11.18 23.43 -26.41
CA ASP A 127 -10.13 24.44 -26.15
C ASP A 127 -8.95 24.28 -27.11
N GLN A 128 -9.23 24.37 -28.42
CA GLN A 128 -8.28 24.95 -29.37
C GLN A 128 -8.64 26.43 -29.54
N ARG A 129 -8.04 27.26 -28.68
CA ARG A 129 -7.79 28.70 -28.87
C ARG A 129 -6.28 28.85 -28.68
N LEU A 130 -5.50 29.52 -29.52
CA LEU A 130 -5.67 30.33 -30.73
C LEU A 130 -4.37 30.15 -31.54
#